data_AF-A0A135SHT9-F1
#
_entry.id   AF-A0A135SHT9-F1
#
_cell.length_a   1.000
_cell.length_b   1.000
_cell.length_c   1.000
_cell.angle_alpha   90.00
_cell.angle_beta   90.00
_cell.angle_gamma   90.00
#
_symmetry.space_group_name_H-M   'P 1'
#
loop_
_entity.id
_entity.type
_entity.pdbx_description
1 polymer ?
#
loop_
_entity_poly.entity_id
_entity_poly.type
_entity_poly.pdbx_seq_one_letter_code
_entity_poly.pdbx_strand_id
1 'polypeptide(L)'
;MVHKTTYDTERNNSGSELESFLGSEQCSDDWSTRSRHWLWDVVLLLIASGWLIPVFMPLPQSSPTSSPAERLVWERPRNTPLPPQVFEHVKKTFAPDKRYIGPSNTTHHNWDHLVAAHDALYIPDAEKFDLPKGIFPPFDHPNKSGQGPPAFYVVTVLHELHCLNIIRFHYWQVKGVTPATPGYSEASWEVHLDHCFEYLRQAIACGSSFAIEGASPLEDPNDPDHLASTVTGWGIEHTCINFEALRAFQINQEKVYNATRLFVHHRRVDDQLRSIPYANQVSPIISAQERRISSYLIRFLEIDLSMALQDSSRRGCVLEIGTPRLIIRTAIQSDAENLLNFLQTPDNFPFQESEQNLTIERIRTRIDKFVDFTIDGKNGWIVVILRETNELIGNGGYNTFETVDPAEFLAGKTTLPSGDRRMTDLGINIDSQHWRNGYGLEILEALIEHARNELGCEVFRIETGDDNQPWRSLMRAAGLGQFESRHKASYDANQEVWAWKFDAGHWEESKAKLKENGKWLV
;
A
#
# COMPACT_ATOMS: atom_id res chain seq x y z
N MET A 1 74.09 -34.60 -20.82
CA MET A 1 73.96 -33.20 -21.28
C MET A 1 72.47 -32.86 -21.43
N VAL A 2 72.10 -31.62 -21.79
CA VAL A 2 70.85 -30.89 -21.40
C VAL A 2 70.46 -29.93 -22.56
N HIS A 3 69.21 -29.52 -22.90
CA HIS A 3 67.93 -29.42 -22.18
C HIS A 3 66.66 -29.75 -23.05
N LYS A 4 65.52 -29.08 -22.75
CA LYS A 4 64.22 -28.92 -23.47
C LYS A 4 64.36 -28.35 -24.92
N THR A 5 63.34 -28.14 -25.78
CA THR A 5 61.92 -27.64 -25.69
C THR A 5 61.08 -28.18 -26.90
N THR A 6 59.75 -27.97 -27.12
CA THR A 6 58.66 -27.12 -26.54
C THR A 6 57.28 -27.82 -26.68
N TYR A 7 56.14 -27.13 -26.45
CA TYR A 7 54.72 -27.50 -26.77
C TYR A 7 53.99 -26.23 -27.30
N ASP A 8 52.99 -26.17 -28.21
CA ASP A 8 51.87 -27.04 -28.68
C ASP A 8 50.50 -26.73 -28.00
N THR A 9 49.28 -26.85 -28.57
CA THR A 9 48.61 -27.09 -29.91
C THR A 9 47.07 -26.92 -29.65
N GLU A 10 46.06 -26.78 -30.53
CA GLU A 10 45.73 -26.52 -31.97
C GLU A 10 44.22 -26.03 -31.91
N ARG A 11 43.63 -25.20 -32.79
CA ARG A 11 43.26 -25.28 -34.23
C ARG A 11 41.99 -26.13 -34.54
N ASN A 12 41.44 -25.97 -35.75
CA ASN A 12 40.05 -26.34 -36.13
C ASN A 12 39.94 -27.30 -37.34
N ASN A 13 38.74 -27.90 -37.44
CA ASN A 13 37.93 -28.13 -38.66
C ASN A 13 38.09 -29.40 -39.55
N SER A 14 36.99 -30.18 -39.55
CA SER A 14 36.21 -30.68 -40.70
C SER A 14 36.86 -31.51 -41.83
N GLY A 15 36.30 -32.72 -42.02
CA GLY A 15 36.26 -33.48 -43.28
C GLY A 15 34.93 -34.24 -43.38
N SER A 16 34.45 -34.53 -44.60
CA SER A 16 33.13 -35.11 -44.89
C SER A 16 33.20 -36.41 -45.69
N GLU A 17 32.10 -37.19 -45.69
CA GLU A 17 31.67 -38.10 -46.78
C GLU A 17 32.59 -39.30 -47.13
N LEU A 18 32.16 -40.36 -47.84
CA LEU A 18 30.86 -41.04 -47.97
C LEU A 18 31.15 -42.54 -48.27
N GLU A 19 30.13 -43.41 -48.16
CA GLU A 19 30.09 -44.87 -48.40
C GLU A 19 31.09 -45.52 -49.41
N SER A 20 31.53 -46.77 -49.14
CA SER A 20 31.02 -47.99 -49.82
C SER A 20 32.00 -49.18 -50.05
N PHE A 21 31.42 -50.38 -50.15
CA PHE A 21 31.82 -51.60 -50.91
C PHE A 21 33.16 -52.40 -50.69
N LEU A 22 32.97 -53.69 -50.34
CA LEU A 22 33.69 -54.94 -50.71
C LEU A 22 34.96 -55.45 -49.95
N GLY A 23 35.02 -56.79 -49.81
CA GLY A 23 36.17 -57.62 -49.34
C GLY A 23 36.03 -58.09 -47.86
N SER A 24 35.73 -59.37 -47.53
CA SER A 24 36.58 -60.59 -47.55
C SER A 24 37.72 -60.55 -46.48
N GLU A 25 37.98 -61.56 -45.64
CA GLU A 25 37.72 -63.02 -45.68
C GLU A 25 37.25 -63.61 -44.31
N GLN A 26 37.21 -64.96 -44.17
CA GLN A 26 36.70 -65.72 -43.01
C GLN A 26 37.82 -66.36 -42.16
N CYS A 27 37.60 -66.57 -40.84
CA CYS A 27 37.80 -67.90 -40.22
C CYS A 27 37.28 -68.07 -38.77
N SER A 28 37.01 -69.33 -38.43
CA SER A 28 37.04 -70.03 -37.12
C SER A 28 36.26 -69.48 -35.90
N ASP A 29 35.17 -70.20 -35.59
CA ASP A 29 34.93 -70.96 -34.35
C ASP A 29 34.54 -70.27 -33.02
N ASP A 30 33.22 -70.31 -32.80
CA ASP A 30 32.43 -70.30 -31.56
C ASP A 30 33.11 -70.76 -30.26
N TRP A 31 32.94 -69.96 -29.18
CA TRP A 31 32.83 -70.46 -27.81
C TRP A 31 31.79 -69.69 -26.97
N SER A 32 30.53 -70.14 -27.02
CA SER A 32 29.54 -70.13 -25.93
C SER A 32 29.22 -68.80 -25.23
N THR A 33 27.96 -68.36 -25.37
CA THR A 33 27.37 -67.28 -24.57
C THR A 33 27.33 -67.59 -23.07
N ARG A 34 28.20 -66.93 -22.28
CA ARG A 34 28.06 -66.88 -20.81
C ARG A 34 27.73 -65.46 -20.36
N SER A 35 26.43 -65.21 -20.17
CA SER A 35 25.89 -63.89 -19.90
C SER A 35 26.42 -63.29 -18.59
N ARG A 36 26.85 -62.02 -18.66
CA ARG A 36 27.37 -61.26 -17.51
C ARG A 36 26.22 -60.69 -16.66
N HIS A 37 25.18 -61.49 -16.40
CA HIS A 37 24.04 -61.08 -15.55
C HIS A 37 24.51 -60.59 -14.18
N TRP A 38 25.54 -61.21 -13.60
CA TRP A 38 26.10 -60.80 -12.31
C TRP A 38 26.49 -59.32 -12.21
N LEU A 39 26.87 -58.66 -13.32
CA LEU A 39 27.12 -57.22 -13.31
C LEU A 39 25.82 -56.40 -13.20
N TRP A 40 24.74 -56.85 -13.84
CA TRP A 40 23.41 -56.28 -13.65
C TRP A 40 22.87 -56.59 -12.24
N ASP A 41 23.07 -57.79 -11.73
CA ASP A 41 22.66 -58.18 -10.38
C ASP A 41 23.39 -57.34 -9.31
N VAL A 42 24.69 -57.05 -9.51
CA VAL A 42 25.46 -56.13 -8.65
C VAL A 42 24.97 -54.69 -8.76
N VAL A 43 24.66 -54.19 -9.97
CA VAL A 43 24.09 -52.84 -10.15
C VAL A 43 22.70 -52.73 -9.49
N LEU A 44 21.86 -53.75 -9.62
CA LEU A 44 20.54 -53.81 -8.98
C LEU A 44 20.66 -53.92 -7.45
N LEU A 45 21.63 -54.69 -6.92
CA LEU A 45 21.93 -54.74 -5.49
C LEU A 45 22.43 -53.39 -4.95
N LEU A 46 23.29 -52.68 -5.69
CA LEU A 46 23.76 -51.35 -5.31
C LEU A 46 22.60 -50.35 -5.26
N ILE A 47 21.75 -50.33 -6.30
CA ILE A 47 20.54 -49.50 -6.33
C ILE A 47 19.62 -49.86 -5.14
N ALA A 48 19.30 -51.14 -4.93
CA ALA A 48 18.46 -51.60 -3.83
C ALA A 48 19.04 -51.25 -2.45
N SER A 49 20.36 -51.34 -2.26
CA SER A 49 21.03 -50.93 -1.03
C SER A 49 20.93 -49.42 -0.79
N GLY A 50 20.93 -48.61 -1.86
CA GLY A 50 20.67 -47.17 -1.81
C GLY A 50 19.29 -46.83 -1.24
N TRP A 51 18.28 -47.69 -1.45
CA TRP A 51 16.95 -47.55 -0.83
C TRP A 51 16.89 -48.03 0.64
N LEU A 52 17.93 -48.69 1.16
CA LEU A 52 18.00 -49.11 2.56
C LEU A 52 18.75 -48.10 3.46
N ILE A 53 19.61 -47.24 2.89
CA ILE A 53 20.29 -46.17 3.63
C ILE A 53 19.28 -45.24 4.35
N PRO A 54 18.16 -44.80 3.73
CA PRO A 54 17.12 -44.00 4.41
C PRO A 54 16.34 -44.73 5.51
N VAL A 55 16.48 -46.05 5.64
CA VAL A 55 15.74 -46.89 6.60
C VAL A 55 16.56 -47.11 7.88
N PHE A 56 17.89 -47.09 7.79
CA PHE A 56 18.80 -47.42 8.91
C PHE A 56 19.71 -46.28 9.36
N MET A 57 19.86 -45.20 8.59
CA MET A 57 20.21 -43.92 9.20
C MET A 57 18.96 -43.35 9.88
N PRO A 58 18.98 -43.07 11.19
CA PRO A 58 18.11 -42.04 11.71
C PRO A 58 18.46 -40.77 10.92
N LEU A 59 17.46 -40.17 10.25
CA LEU A 59 17.59 -38.77 9.85
C LEU A 59 18.06 -38.01 11.10
N PRO A 60 19.09 -37.14 11.00
CA PRO A 60 19.42 -36.29 12.14
C PRO A 60 18.14 -35.56 12.51
N GLN A 61 17.66 -35.79 13.72
CA GLN A 61 16.60 -34.96 14.27
C GLN A 61 17.18 -33.56 14.36
N SER A 62 16.94 -32.76 13.33
CA SER A 62 16.75 -31.34 13.52
C SER A 62 15.73 -31.23 14.64
N SER A 63 16.23 -30.91 15.85
CA SER A 63 15.41 -30.52 17.00
C SER A 63 14.29 -29.66 16.45
N PRO A 64 13.00 -29.94 16.74
CA PRO A 64 11.90 -29.30 16.05
C PRO A 64 12.08 -27.79 16.11
N THR A 65 12.55 -27.20 15.01
CA THR A 65 12.88 -25.78 14.96
C THR A 65 11.56 -25.08 15.13
N SER A 66 11.44 -24.37 16.25
CA SER A 66 10.20 -23.82 16.78
C SER A 66 9.33 -23.32 15.64
N SER A 67 8.11 -23.84 15.59
CA SER A 67 7.21 -23.64 14.46
C SER A 67 7.07 -22.13 14.20
N PRO A 68 6.78 -21.66 12.97
CA PRO A 68 6.65 -20.23 12.71
C PRO A 68 5.65 -19.52 13.66
N ALA A 69 4.68 -20.26 14.23
CA ALA A 69 3.74 -19.78 15.24
C ALA A 69 4.34 -19.59 16.66
N GLU A 70 5.41 -20.30 17.03
CA GLU A 70 6.14 -20.08 18.29
C GLU A 70 7.03 -18.83 18.24
N ARG A 71 7.19 -18.21 17.06
CA ARG A 71 7.92 -16.94 16.88
C ARG A 71 7.05 -15.69 17.03
N LEU A 72 5.78 -15.87 17.42
CA LEU A 72 4.83 -14.82 17.82
C LEU A 72 4.82 -14.62 19.35
N VAL A 73 6.01 -14.68 19.96
CA VAL A 73 6.22 -14.61 21.41
C VAL A 73 6.90 -13.29 21.75
N TRP A 74 6.40 -12.60 22.78
CA TRP A 74 7.11 -11.50 23.42
C TRP A 74 8.29 -12.06 24.21
N GLU A 75 9.44 -12.25 23.53
CA GLU A 75 10.66 -12.66 24.22
C GLU A 75 11.03 -11.61 25.28
N ARG A 76 11.19 -12.04 26.54
CA ARG A 76 11.59 -11.16 27.65
C ARG A 76 12.86 -10.38 27.28
N PRO A 77 12.86 -9.03 27.31
CA PRO A 77 14.05 -8.25 26.98
C PRO A 77 15.24 -8.66 27.84
N ARG A 78 16.41 -8.85 27.20
CA ARG A 78 17.61 -9.37 27.87
C ARG A 78 18.13 -8.46 28.98
N ASN A 79 17.91 -7.15 28.85
CA ASN A 79 18.09 -6.19 29.93
C ASN A 79 16.72 -5.65 30.35
N THR A 80 16.20 -6.07 31.51
CA THR A 80 14.93 -5.55 32.06
C THR A 80 14.87 -5.74 33.58
N PRO A 81 14.36 -4.74 34.33
CA PRO A 81 14.10 -4.87 35.76
C PRO A 81 12.86 -5.70 36.07
N LEU A 82 11.99 -5.96 35.07
CA LEU A 82 10.75 -6.72 35.28
C LEU A 82 11.04 -8.20 35.52
N PRO A 83 10.45 -8.83 36.56
CA PRO A 83 10.71 -10.24 36.89
C PRO A 83 10.16 -11.17 35.79
N PRO A 84 10.79 -12.33 35.55
CA PRO A 84 10.43 -13.20 34.42
C PRO A 84 8.97 -13.67 34.42
N GLN A 85 8.33 -13.73 35.59
CA GLN A 85 6.90 -14.05 35.76
C GLN A 85 5.96 -13.10 35.00
N VAL A 86 6.37 -11.84 34.74
CA VAL A 86 5.57 -10.88 33.95
C VAL A 86 5.44 -11.32 32.48
N PHE A 87 6.38 -12.14 32.01
CA PHE A 87 6.45 -12.63 30.63
C PHE A 87 5.96 -14.09 30.52
N GLU A 88 5.33 -14.65 31.56
CA GLU A 88 4.72 -15.97 31.51
C GLU A 88 3.38 -15.94 30.76
N HIS A 89 3.25 -16.73 29.70
CA HIS A 89 2.10 -16.72 28.79
C HIS A 89 0.83 -17.34 29.42
N VAL A 90 0.05 -16.54 30.15
CA VAL A 90 -1.25 -16.94 30.71
C VAL A 90 -2.35 -16.86 29.65
N LYS A 91 -2.87 -18.03 29.23
CA LYS A 91 -4.04 -18.09 28.34
C LYS A 91 -5.30 -17.59 29.06
N LYS A 92 -5.96 -16.58 28.49
CA LYS A 92 -7.28 -16.08 28.94
C LYS A 92 -8.27 -16.06 27.77
N THR A 93 -9.54 -16.29 28.07
CA THR A 93 -10.66 -16.12 27.14
C THR A 93 -11.39 -14.85 27.52
N PHE A 94 -11.69 -13.99 26.54
CA PHE A 94 -12.38 -12.73 26.84
C PHE A 94 -13.85 -12.97 27.14
N ALA A 95 -14.33 -12.38 28.23
CA ALA A 95 -15.71 -12.43 28.69
C ALA A 95 -16.04 -11.13 29.44
N PRO A 96 -17.24 -10.54 29.31
CA PRO A 96 -17.54 -9.24 29.93
C PRO A 96 -17.51 -9.30 31.47
N ASP A 97 -16.57 -8.60 32.10
CA ASP A 97 -16.51 -8.47 33.56
C ASP A 97 -17.31 -7.25 34.03
N LYS A 98 -18.48 -7.52 34.62
CA LYS A 98 -19.43 -6.51 35.10
C LYS A 98 -18.86 -5.54 36.14
N ARG A 99 -17.68 -5.82 36.72
CA ARG A 99 -16.99 -4.92 37.65
C ARG A 99 -16.40 -3.67 36.99
N TYR A 100 -16.18 -3.71 35.68
CA TYR A 100 -15.53 -2.65 34.89
C TYR A 100 -16.49 -1.93 33.93
N ILE A 101 -17.76 -2.34 33.91
CA ILE A 101 -18.81 -1.82 33.03
C ILE A 101 -19.62 -0.72 33.75
N GLY A 102 -19.99 0.31 33.01
CA GLY A 102 -20.88 1.40 33.42
C GLY A 102 -20.23 2.56 34.20
N PRO A 103 -21.02 3.61 34.50
CA PRO A 103 -20.53 4.85 35.13
C PRO A 103 -20.47 4.83 36.67
N SER A 104 -20.65 3.70 37.34
CA SER A 104 -20.80 3.70 38.81
C SER A 104 -19.50 4.04 39.55
N ASN A 105 -19.60 4.64 40.74
CA ASN A 105 -18.44 4.88 41.61
C ASN A 105 -17.68 3.57 41.91
N THR A 106 -18.38 2.46 42.12
CA THR A 106 -17.75 1.14 42.31
C THR A 106 -16.97 0.71 41.07
N THR A 107 -17.51 0.97 39.87
CA THR A 107 -16.81 0.73 38.60
C THR A 107 -15.55 1.57 38.50
N HIS A 108 -15.60 2.86 38.85
CA HIS A 108 -14.45 3.76 38.84
C HIS A 108 -13.31 3.23 39.75
N HIS A 109 -13.58 2.96 41.03
CA HIS A 109 -12.57 2.40 41.94
C HIS A 109 -11.97 1.08 41.42
N ASN A 110 -12.79 0.21 40.80
CA ASN A 110 -12.30 -1.04 40.22
C ASN A 110 -11.28 -0.80 39.08
N TRP A 111 -11.51 0.21 38.24
CA TRP A 111 -10.56 0.62 37.19
C TRP A 111 -9.29 1.21 37.79
N ASP A 112 -9.39 2.11 38.77
CA ASP A 112 -8.23 2.76 39.38
C ASP A 112 -7.31 1.71 40.05
N HIS A 113 -7.91 0.68 40.68
CA HIS A 113 -7.20 -0.46 41.25
C HIS A 113 -6.42 -1.32 40.22
N LEU A 114 -6.64 -1.20 38.91
CA LEU A 114 -5.86 -1.91 37.88
C LEU A 114 -4.40 -1.40 37.81
N VAL A 115 -4.21 -0.12 38.07
CA VAL A 115 -2.95 0.61 37.85
C VAL A 115 -2.49 1.36 39.11
N ALA A 116 -2.97 0.94 40.29
CA ALA A 116 -2.75 1.63 41.57
C ALA A 116 -3.08 3.14 41.54
N ALA A 117 -4.06 3.53 40.72
CA ALA A 117 -4.46 4.90 40.36
C ALA A 117 -3.41 5.78 39.64
N HIS A 118 -2.11 5.44 39.69
CA HIS A 118 -1.02 6.32 39.23
C HIS A 118 -0.02 5.68 38.25
N ASP A 119 -0.24 4.43 37.83
CA ASP A 119 0.50 3.54 36.89
C ASP A 119 2.03 3.33 37.05
N ALA A 120 2.76 4.30 37.62
CA ALA A 120 4.20 4.30 37.75
C ALA A 120 4.79 3.22 38.69
N LEU A 121 5.87 2.60 38.24
CA LEU A 121 6.73 1.65 38.93
C LEU A 121 8.02 2.33 39.43
N TYR A 122 8.44 2.03 40.66
CA TYR A 122 9.73 2.47 41.20
C TYR A 122 10.88 1.57 40.73
N ILE A 123 11.89 2.14 40.08
CA ILE A 123 13.07 1.42 39.56
C ILE A 123 14.35 2.12 40.07
N PRO A 124 14.92 1.67 41.22
CA PRO A 124 16.01 2.38 41.90
C PRO A 124 17.36 2.35 41.16
N ASP A 125 17.56 1.37 40.29
CA ASP A 125 18.83 1.04 39.62
C ASP A 125 18.73 1.19 38.08
N ALA A 126 17.92 2.14 37.60
CA ALA A 126 17.52 2.23 36.19
C ALA A 126 18.68 2.25 35.18
N GLU A 127 19.83 2.85 35.53
CA GLU A 127 21.06 2.88 34.72
C GLU A 127 21.59 1.48 34.35
N LYS A 128 21.34 0.46 35.19
CA LYS A 128 21.76 -0.94 34.91
C LYS A 128 20.96 -1.56 33.75
N PHE A 129 19.82 -0.96 33.41
CA PHE A 129 18.85 -1.45 32.44
C PHE A 129 18.79 -0.60 31.16
N ASP A 130 19.79 0.26 30.94
CA ASP A 130 19.89 1.18 29.80
C ASP A 130 18.68 2.13 29.65
N LEU A 131 17.96 2.40 30.75
CA LEU A 131 16.72 3.18 30.74
C LEU A 131 16.98 4.70 30.64
N PRO A 132 16.02 5.46 30.05
CA PRO A 132 16.04 6.92 30.08
C PRO A 132 15.91 7.47 31.51
N LYS A 133 15.94 8.80 31.68
CA LYS A 133 15.65 9.42 32.98
C LYS A 133 14.20 9.21 33.38
N GLY A 134 13.95 8.74 34.60
CA GLY A 134 12.61 8.56 35.16
C GLY A 134 11.91 9.86 35.56
N ILE A 135 10.63 9.75 35.91
CA ILE A 135 9.85 10.81 36.56
C ILE A 135 10.08 10.83 38.07
N PHE A 136 9.70 11.93 38.70
CA PHE A 136 9.56 12.04 40.15
C PHE A 136 8.40 11.17 40.67
N PRO A 137 8.34 10.84 41.97
CA PRO A 137 7.24 10.08 42.55
C PRO A 137 5.90 10.82 42.34
N PRO A 138 4.85 10.17 41.81
CA PRO A 138 3.54 10.80 41.61
C PRO A 138 2.69 10.89 42.89
N PHE A 139 3.28 10.65 44.07
CA PHE A 139 2.61 10.70 45.36
C PHE A 139 3.58 11.04 46.50
N ASP A 140 3.06 11.68 47.55
CA ASP A 140 3.83 11.97 48.76
C ASP A 140 4.19 10.69 49.54
N HIS A 141 5.45 10.58 49.96
CA HIS A 141 5.92 9.47 50.78
C HIS A 141 5.80 9.84 52.28
N PRO A 142 4.97 9.16 53.09
CA PRO A 142 4.52 9.64 54.41
C PRO A 142 5.63 9.88 55.45
N ASN A 143 6.83 9.32 55.25
CA ASN A 143 7.99 9.50 56.12
C ASN A 143 9.20 10.18 55.41
N LYS A 144 8.99 10.97 54.34
CA LYS A 144 10.05 11.73 53.64
C LYS A 144 9.55 13.11 53.24
N SER A 145 10.41 14.11 53.35
CA SER A 145 10.15 15.50 52.92
C SER A 145 10.88 15.80 51.60
N GLY A 146 10.17 16.43 50.65
CA GLY A 146 10.72 16.83 49.35
C GLY A 146 10.57 15.76 48.26
N GLN A 147 10.76 16.18 47.02
CA GLN A 147 10.32 15.49 45.80
C GLN A 147 11.00 14.12 45.50
N GLY A 148 12.03 13.74 46.25
CA GLY A 148 12.72 12.45 46.06
C GLY A 148 13.51 12.35 44.73
N PRO A 149 14.04 11.15 44.42
CA PRO A 149 14.79 10.91 43.18
C PRO A 149 13.84 10.68 41.99
N PRO A 150 14.24 11.11 40.76
CA PRO A 150 13.50 10.84 39.52
C PRO A 150 13.72 9.39 39.05
N ALA A 151 13.17 8.44 39.80
CA ALA A 151 13.38 7.00 39.66
C ALA A 151 12.06 6.21 39.55
N PHE A 152 10.98 6.88 39.11
CA PHE A 152 9.72 6.26 38.74
C PHE A 152 9.58 6.21 37.21
N TYR A 153 8.92 5.17 36.70
CA TYR A 153 8.79 4.86 35.27
C TYR A 153 7.43 4.20 35.03
N VAL A 154 6.86 4.33 33.84
CA VAL A 154 5.60 3.65 33.50
C VAL A 154 5.90 2.42 32.63
N VAL A 155 5.04 1.41 32.66
CA VAL A 155 5.09 0.29 31.69
C VAL A 155 3.96 0.49 30.70
N THR A 156 4.19 0.35 29.40
CA THR A 156 3.21 0.72 28.36
C THR A 156 1.82 0.14 28.58
N VAL A 157 1.70 -1.15 28.94
CA VAL A 157 0.41 -1.78 29.29
C VAL A 157 -0.35 -1.07 30.43
N LEU A 158 0.36 -0.53 31.42
CA LEU A 158 -0.24 0.21 32.53
C LEU A 158 -0.64 1.63 32.09
N HIS A 159 0.19 2.29 31.28
CA HIS A 159 -0.11 3.60 30.71
C HIS A 159 -1.34 3.55 29.78
N GLU A 160 -1.41 2.53 28.91
CA GLU A 160 -2.56 2.24 28.05
C GLU A 160 -3.85 2.05 28.86
N LEU A 161 -3.79 1.36 30.01
CA LEU A 161 -4.95 1.21 30.93
C LEU A 161 -5.32 2.50 31.65
N HIS A 162 -4.34 3.31 32.07
CA HIS A 162 -4.55 4.60 32.74
C HIS A 162 -5.24 5.59 31.80
N CYS A 163 -4.69 5.79 30.60
CA CYS A 163 -5.26 6.63 29.55
C CYS A 163 -6.67 6.17 29.14
N LEU A 164 -6.91 4.86 29.01
CA LEU A 164 -8.24 4.33 28.72
C LEU A 164 -9.26 4.64 29.84
N ASN A 165 -8.83 4.61 31.10
CA ASN A 165 -9.70 4.99 32.23
C ASN A 165 -10.01 6.50 32.25
N ILE A 166 -9.03 7.36 31.93
CA ILE A 166 -9.26 8.81 31.79
C ILE A 166 -10.30 9.10 30.69
N ILE A 167 -10.14 8.49 29.52
CA ILE A 167 -11.10 8.62 28.40
C ILE A 167 -12.49 8.14 28.81
N ARG A 168 -12.57 6.97 29.48
CA ARG A 168 -13.82 6.42 30.02
C ARG A 168 -14.48 7.38 31.02
N PHE A 169 -13.72 7.91 31.97
CA PHE A 169 -14.22 8.79 33.02
C PHE A 169 -14.74 10.11 32.44
N HIS A 170 -13.94 10.78 31.61
CA HIS A 170 -14.33 12.04 30.99
C HIS A 170 -15.53 11.87 30.03
N TYR A 171 -15.62 10.76 29.29
CA TYR A 171 -16.81 10.42 28.51
C TYR A 171 -18.08 10.42 29.38
N TRP A 172 -18.07 9.68 30.50
CA TRP A 172 -19.23 9.60 31.39
C TRP A 172 -19.55 10.91 32.11
N GLN A 173 -18.57 11.81 32.30
CA GLN A 173 -18.82 13.18 32.78
C GLN A 173 -19.52 14.06 31.72
N VAL A 174 -19.06 14.00 30.46
CA VAL A 174 -19.55 14.90 29.38
C VAL A 174 -20.87 14.43 28.77
N LYS A 175 -21.19 13.12 28.81
CA LYS A 175 -22.35 12.53 28.10
C LYS A 175 -23.70 13.20 28.40
N GLY A 176 -23.86 13.85 29.55
CA GLY A 176 -25.12 14.48 29.97
C GLY A 176 -25.64 15.66 29.12
N VAL A 177 -24.97 16.02 28.02
CA VAL A 177 -25.26 17.26 27.24
C VAL A 177 -25.54 17.01 25.75
N THR A 178 -25.27 15.82 25.19
CA THR A 178 -25.37 15.56 23.74
C THR A 178 -26.74 15.02 23.28
N PRO A 179 -27.32 15.54 22.18
CA PRO A 179 -28.50 14.94 21.54
C PRO A 179 -28.16 13.68 20.74
N ALA A 180 -29.10 12.75 20.64
CA ALA A 180 -28.89 11.45 20.01
C ALA A 180 -28.62 11.52 18.50
N THR A 181 -27.69 10.69 18.01
CA THR A 181 -27.34 10.59 16.58
C THR A 181 -28.42 9.81 15.79
N PRO A 182 -28.92 10.33 14.65
CA PRO A 182 -29.88 9.61 13.82
C PRO A 182 -29.40 8.20 13.41
N GLY A 183 -30.26 7.20 13.58
CA GLY A 183 -29.99 5.80 13.22
C GLY A 183 -29.47 4.92 14.36
N TYR A 184 -29.02 5.50 15.49
CA TYR A 184 -28.61 4.75 16.68
C TYR A 184 -29.36 5.26 17.92
N SER A 185 -29.70 4.35 18.84
CA SER A 185 -30.26 4.73 20.14
C SER A 185 -29.15 4.92 21.18
N GLU A 186 -29.37 5.80 22.16
CA GLU A 186 -28.41 6.04 23.25
C GLU A 186 -28.06 4.77 24.02
N ALA A 187 -29.04 3.89 24.27
CA ALA A 187 -28.80 2.59 24.90
C ALA A 187 -27.93 1.66 24.03
N SER A 188 -27.97 1.81 22.69
CA SER A 188 -27.05 1.07 21.81
C SER A 188 -25.63 1.59 21.93
N TRP A 189 -25.44 2.91 22.02
CA TRP A 189 -24.13 3.51 22.25
C TRP A 189 -23.56 3.17 23.63
N GLU A 190 -24.36 3.16 24.68
CA GLU A 190 -23.92 2.78 26.03
C GLU A 190 -23.42 1.34 26.06
N VAL A 191 -24.20 0.38 25.57
CA VAL A 191 -23.81 -1.04 25.53
C VAL A 191 -22.58 -1.25 24.64
N HIS A 192 -22.47 -0.52 23.53
CA HIS A 192 -21.32 -0.64 22.63
C HIS A 192 -20.04 -0.02 23.22
N LEU A 193 -20.13 1.14 23.88
CA LEU A 193 -18.98 1.81 24.49
C LEU A 193 -18.51 1.09 25.76
N ASP A 194 -19.40 0.61 26.62
CA ASP A 194 -19.03 -0.26 27.74
C ASP A 194 -18.37 -1.55 27.25
N HIS A 195 -18.87 -2.14 26.16
CA HIS A 195 -18.22 -3.27 25.50
C HIS A 195 -16.82 -2.91 24.98
N CYS A 196 -16.65 -1.76 24.30
CA CYS A 196 -15.36 -1.31 23.79
C CYS A 196 -14.35 -1.03 24.91
N PHE A 197 -14.73 -0.33 25.99
CA PHE A 197 -13.86 -0.10 27.14
C PHE A 197 -13.43 -1.41 27.79
N GLU A 198 -14.36 -2.35 28.01
CA GLU A 198 -14.05 -3.66 28.60
C GLU A 198 -13.23 -4.56 27.67
N TYR A 199 -13.46 -4.51 26.35
CA TYR A 199 -12.69 -5.22 25.34
C TYR A 199 -11.25 -4.70 25.25
N LEU A 200 -11.08 -3.36 25.16
CA LEU A 200 -9.77 -2.73 25.12
C LEU A 200 -8.99 -2.99 26.41
N ARG A 201 -9.64 -2.91 27.58
CA ARG A 201 -9.04 -3.27 28.87
C ARG A 201 -8.48 -4.69 28.89
N GLN A 202 -9.21 -5.66 28.30
CA GLN A 202 -8.75 -7.05 28.22
C GLN A 202 -7.67 -7.26 27.14
N ALA A 203 -7.76 -6.54 26.01
CA ALA A 203 -6.76 -6.57 24.93
C ALA A 203 -5.41 -6.02 25.41
N ILE A 204 -5.40 -4.83 26.01
CA ILE A 204 -4.23 -4.17 26.60
C ILE A 204 -3.59 -5.08 27.66
N ALA A 205 -4.40 -5.62 28.57
CA ALA A 205 -3.95 -6.54 29.63
C ALA A 205 -3.46 -7.92 29.13
N CYS A 206 -3.42 -8.16 27.82
CA CYS A 206 -2.74 -9.30 27.20
C CYS A 206 -1.36 -8.96 26.60
N GLY A 207 -0.93 -7.70 26.66
CA GLY A 207 0.39 -7.27 26.20
C GLY A 207 0.40 -6.79 24.74
N SER A 208 -0.11 -5.58 24.50
CA SER A 208 0.00 -4.84 23.23
C SER A 208 1.44 -4.42 22.93
N SER A 209 2.18 -4.00 23.95
CA SER A 209 3.59 -3.61 23.91
C SER A 209 4.17 -3.65 25.33
N PHE A 210 5.43 -4.02 25.51
CA PHE A 210 6.13 -4.03 26.81
C PHE A 210 7.41 -3.19 26.77
N ALA A 211 7.26 -1.87 26.70
CA ALA A 211 8.35 -0.92 26.95
C ALA A 211 8.30 -0.37 28.39
N ILE A 212 9.38 0.28 28.80
CA ILE A 212 9.49 1.01 30.08
C ILE A 212 9.72 2.48 29.74
N GLU A 213 8.82 3.33 30.20
CA GLU A 213 8.68 4.72 29.80
C GLU A 213 9.24 5.67 30.86
N GLY A 214 10.15 6.55 30.43
CA GLY A 214 10.74 7.59 31.27
C GLY A 214 10.03 8.94 31.13
N ALA A 215 10.62 9.95 31.77
CA ALA A 215 10.12 11.33 31.72
C ALA A 215 10.06 11.84 30.27
N SER A 216 8.83 12.10 29.83
CA SER A 216 8.48 12.58 28.49
C SER A 216 7.33 13.59 28.64
N PRO A 217 7.60 14.74 29.29
CA PRO A 217 6.56 15.63 29.79
C PRO A 217 5.82 16.35 28.66
N LEU A 218 4.55 16.64 28.93
CA LEU A 218 3.67 17.46 28.10
C LEU A 218 3.34 18.74 28.87
N GLU A 219 3.84 19.87 28.39
CA GLU A 219 3.59 21.20 28.95
C GLU A 219 2.15 21.64 28.66
N ASP A 220 1.51 22.37 29.59
CA ASP A 220 0.24 23.02 29.32
C ASP A 220 0.45 24.31 28.50
N PRO A 221 -0.13 24.46 27.30
CA PRO A 221 0.04 25.68 26.49
C PRO A 221 -0.45 26.98 27.14
N ASN A 222 -1.19 26.89 28.24
CA ASN A 222 -1.83 28.02 28.92
C ASN A 222 -1.19 28.34 30.30
N ASP A 223 -0.42 27.41 30.87
CA ASP A 223 0.21 27.55 32.18
C ASP A 223 1.60 26.86 32.18
N PRO A 224 2.70 27.58 31.95
CA PRO A 224 4.05 27.01 31.90
C PRO A 224 4.55 26.38 33.20
N ASP A 225 3.91 26.65 34.34
CA ASP A 225 4.23 25.99 35.62
C ASP A 225 3.42 24.68 35.81
N HIS A 226 2.52 24.35 34.87
CA HIS A 226 1.68 23.15 34.85
C HIS A 226 2.13 22.15 33.76
N LEU A 227 2.27 20.88 34.14
CA LEU A 227 2.51 19.77 33.21
C LEU A 227 1.23 18.94 33.06
N ALA A 228 0.64 18.96 31.86
CA ALA A 228 -0.53 18.16 31.50
C ALA A 228 -0.24 16.65 31.53
N SER A 229 1.02 16.24 31.35
CA SER A 229 1.52 14.92 31.77
C SER A 229 3.03 14.97 32.05
N THR A 230 3.54 13.99 32.79
CA THR A 230 4.99 13.77 32.98
C THR A 230 5.55 12.62 32.12
N VAL A 231 4.68 11.78 31.57
CA VAL A 231 5.00 10.68 30.65
C VAL A 231 4.00 10.66 29.50
N THR A 232 4.48 10.47 28.27
CA THR A 232 3.67 10.40 27.05
C THR A 232 3.99 9.18 26.19
N GLY A 233 5.01 8.39 26.56
CA GLY A 233 5.58 7.33 25.73
C GLY A 233 6.39 7.85 24.52
N TRP A 234 6.42 9.17 24.29
CA TRP A 234 7.06 9.76 23.12
C TRP A 234 8.59 9.61 23.17
N GLY A 235 9.20 9.35 22.01
CA GLY A 235 10.65 9.16 21.86
C GLY A 235 11.17 7.77 22.23
N ILE A 236 10.29 6.78 22.44
CA ILE A 236 10.65 5.40 22.77
C ILE A 236 10.33 4.47 21.60
N GLU A 237 11.20 3.48 21.35
CA GLU A 237 11.06 2.52 20.26
C GLU A 237 10.10 1.38 20.67
N HIS A 238 9.03 1.17 19.89
CA HIS A 238 8.08 0.08 20.07
C HIS A 238 8.18 -0.95 18.95
N THR A 239 8.24 -2.23 19.29
CA THR A 239 8.13 -3.33 18.31
C THR A 239 6.66 -3.53 17.94
N CYS A 240 6.25 -3.00 16.79
CA CYS A 240 4.88 -3.09 16.28
C CYS A 240 4.74 -4.14 15.17
N ILE A 241 3.53 -4.66 14.97
CA ILE A 241 3.18 -5.33 13.70
C ILE A 241 3.21 -4.32 12.55
N ASN A 242 3.42 -4.79 11.32
CA ASN A 242 3.31 -3.92 10.13
C ASN A 242 1.84 -3.58 9.87
N PHE A 243 1.38 -2.49 10.49
CA PHE A 243 -0.01 -2.05 10.45
C PHE A 243 -0.46 -1.64 9.04
N GLU A 244 0.39 -0.97 8.27
CA GLU A 244 0.04 -0.60 6.88
C GLU A 244 -0.10 -1.83 5.98
N ALA A 245 0.68 -2.89 6.17
CA ALA A 245 0.48 -4.15 5.46
C ALA A 245 -0.84 -4.84 5.84
N LEU A 246 -1.23 -4.80 7.12
CA LEU A 246 -2.52 -5.30 7.61
C LEU A 246 -3.70 -4.48 7.04
N ARG A 247 -3.57 -3.15 7.02
CA ARG A 247 -4.56 -2.21 6.48
C ARG A 247 -4.72 -2.35 4.97
N ALA A 248 -3.62 -2.46 4.22
CA ALA A 248 -3.63 -2.73 2.79
C ALA A 248 -4.26 -4.10 2.48
N PHE A 249 -3.99 -5.12 3.31
CA PHE A 249 -4.66 -6.43 3.21
C PHE A 249 -6.17 -6.31 3.44
N GLN A 250 -6.62 -5.59 4.47
CA GLN A 250 -8.04 -5.34 4.73
C GLN A 250 -8.73 -4.66 3.54
N ILE A 251 -8.17 -3.56 3.03
CA ILE A 251 -8.69 -2.83 1.87
C ILE A 251 -8.80 -3.76 0.64
N ASN A 252 -7.84 -4.65 0.45
CA ASN A 252 -7.90 -5.64 -0.63
C ASN A 252 -8.96 -6.74 -0.38
N GLN A 253 -9.22 -7.16 0.86
CA GLN A 253 -10.34 -8.06 1.16
C GLN A 253 -11.70 -7.38 0.92
N GLU A 254 -11.83 -6.08 1.24
CA GLU A 254 -13.04 -5.30 0.95
C GLU A 254 -13.29 -5.18 -0.57
N LYS A 255 -12.23 -4.91 -1.36
CA LYS A 255 -12.30 -4.95 -2.83
C LYS A 255 -12.74 -6.32 -3.35
N VAL A 256 -12.18 -7.41 -2.84
CA VAL A 256 -12.57 -8.79 -3.21
C VAL A 256 -14.04 -9.06 -2.85
N TYR A 257 -14.49 -8.68 -1.65
CA TYR A 257 -15.89 -8.82 -1.25
C TYR A 257 -16.84 -8.05 -2.18
N ASN A 258 -16.52 -6.79 -2.51
CA ASN A 258 -17.31 -5.98 -3.42
C ASN A 258 -17.36 -6.59 -4.83
N ALA A 259 -16.25 -7.13 -5.34
CA ALA A 259 -16.24 -7.88 -6.60
C ALA A 259 -17.17 -9.10 -6.58
N THR A 260 -17.34 -9.80 -5.44
CA THR A 260 -18.31 -10.91 -5.37
C THR A 260 -19.75 -10.49 -5.66
N ARG A 261 -20.13 -9.24 -5.38
CA ARG A 261 -21.49 -8.73 -5.71
C ARG A 261 -21.69 -8.51 -7.21
N LEU A 262 -20.66 -8.08 -7.94
CA LEU A 262 -20.68 -8.03 -9.41
C LEU A 262 -20.86 -9.44 -10.01
N PHE A 263 -20.15 -10.44 -9.48
CA PHE A 263 -20.32 -11.86 -9.86
C PHE A 263 -21.66 -12.49 -9.45
N VAL A 264 -22.46 -11.85 -8.59
CA VAL A 264 -23.85 -12.28 -8.30
C VAL A 264 -24.82 -11.74 -9.35
N HIS A 265 -24.59 -10.55 -9.91
CA HIS A 265 -25.39 -10.04 -11.02
C HIS A 265 -25.13 -10.81 -12.33
N HIS A 266 -23.87 -11.09 -12.68
CA HIS A 266 -23.57 -11.92 -13.86
C HIS A 266 -24.08 -13.35 -13.74
N ARG A 267 -24.18 -13.93 -12.54
CA ARG A 267 -24.71 -15.30 -12.36
C ARG A 267 -26.20 -15.48 -12.69
N ARG A 268 -26.96 -14.41 -12.95
CA ARG A 268 -28.30 -14.50 -13.55
C ARG A 268 -28.31 -14.52 -15.08
N VAL A 269 -27.16 -14.29 -15.71
CA VAL A 269 -26.99 -14.26 -17.17
C VAL A 269 -26.27 -15.53 -17.67
N ASP A 270 -25.26 -16.00 -16.91
CA ASP A 270 -24.46 -17.19 -17.24
C ASP A 270 -25.29 -18.49 -17.40
N ASP A 271 -26.41 -18.62 -16.69
CA ASP A 271 -27.27 -19.82 -16.72
C ASP A 271 -27.93 -20.07 -18.10
N GLN A 272 -27.88 -19.10 -19.03
CA GLN A 272 -28.32 -19.29 -20.42
C GLN A 272 -27.21 -19.71 -21.40
N LEU A 273 -25.92 -19.74 -20.99
CA LEU A 273 -24.79 -19.97 -21.91
C LEU A 273 -23.97 -21.25 -21.63
N ARG A 274 -24.32 -22.04 -20.61
CA ARG A 274 -23.59 -23.27 -20.24
C ARG A 274 -24.08 -24.53 -20.97
N SER A 275 -24.16 -24.49 -22.29
CA SER A 275 -24.62 -25.60 -23.15
C SER A 275 -23.54 -26.21 -24.06
N ILE A 276 -22.27 -25.80 -23.92
CA ILE A 276 -21.13 -26.32 -24.71
C ILE A 276 -20.02 -26.83 -23.76
N PRO A 277 -19.65 -28.13 -23.80
CA PRO A 277 -18.57 -28.67 -22.98
C PRO A 277 -17.25 -28.81 -23.76
N TYR A 278 -16.15 -28.23 -23.25
CA TYR A 278 -14.77 -28.79 -23.18
C TYR A 278 -13.75 -27.71 -22.79
N ALA A 279 -13.07 -27.87 -21.64
CA ALA A 279 -11.65 -27.52 -21.39
C ALA A 279 -11.31 -27.68 -19.90
N ASN A 280 -10.24 -28.42 -19.59
CA ASN A 280 -9.56 -28.46 -18.30
C ASN A 280 -8.06 -28.21 -18.55
N GLN A 281 -7.27 -27.94 -17.50
CA GLN A 281 -5.83 -27.55 -17.55
C GLN A 281 -5.66 -26.06 -17.98
N VAL A 282 -4.63 -25.28 -17.59
CA VAL A 282 -3.27 -25.56 -17.03
C VAL A 282 -2.97 -24.62 -15.83
N SER A 283 -1.84 -24.81 -15.13
CA SER A 283 -1.31 -24.05 -13.98
C SER A 283 0.23 -24.26 -13.88
N PRO A 284 1.06 -23.55 -13.07
CA PRO A 284 1.08 -22.15 -12.59
C PRO A 284 2.36 -21.41 -13.12
N ILE A 285 3.19 -20.80 -12.22
CA ILE A 285 4.46 -20.04 -12.48
C ILE A 285 4.13 -18.59 -12.93
N ILE A 286 4.75 -17.48 -12.46
CA ILE A 286 6.13 -17.18 -12.01
C ILE A 286 6.17 -16.58 -10.59
N SER A 287 7.23 -16.89 -9.83
CA SER A 287 7.70 -16.08 -8.69
C SER A 287 9.24 -16.00 -8.65
N ALA A 288 9.84 -14.83 -8.99
CA ALA A 288 11.23 -14.46 -8.67
C ALA A 288 11.67 -13.09 -9.25
N GLN A 289 11.18 -11.94 -8.74
CA GLN A 289 11.81 -10.65 -9.09
C GLN A 289 11.79 -9.57 -8.00
N GLU A 290 10.81 -9.60 -7.07
CA GLU A 290 10.61 -8.59 -6.02
C GLU A 290 11.52 -8.79 -4.80
N ARG A 291 12.85 -8.73 -4.99
CA ARG A 291 13.82 -8.77 -3.87
C ARG A 291 14.95 -7.74 -3.94
N ARG A 292 14.77 -6.70 -4.76
CA ARG A 292 15.67 -5.53 -4.84
C ARG A 292 14.90 -4.25 -5.12
N ILE A 293 14.62 -3.50 -4.06
CA ILE A 293 14.64 -2.02 -3.91
C ILE A 293 14.15 -1.79 -2.46
N SER A 294 15.11 -1.74 -1.53
CA SER A 294 14.85 -1.51 -0.10
C SER A 294 16.13 -0.98 0.55
N SER A 295 16.43 0.29 0.28
CA SER A 295 17.63 0.98 0.79
C SER A 295 17.60 2.51 0.72
N TYR A 296 16.54 3.15 0.20
CA TYR A 296 16.51 4.60 -0.07
C TYR A 296 15.34 5.38 0.56
N LEU A 297 14.23 4.72 0.91
CA LEU A 297 12.98 5.38 1.35
C LEU A 297 12.92 5.78 2.84
N ILE A 298 14.01 5.65 3.59
CA ILE A 298 14.05 5.83 5.06
C ILE A 298 14.34 7.29 5.48
N ARG A 299 14.60 8.22 4.55
CA ARG A 299 15.09 9.58 4.85
C ARG A 299 14.14 10.76 4.56
N PHE A 300 12.87 10.52 4.24
CA PHE A 300 11.93 11.57 3.81
C PHE A 300 10.62 11.69 4.63
N LEU A 301 10.37 10.80 5.59
CA LEU A 301 9.02 10.64 6.19
C LEU A 301 8.75 11.43 7.49
N GLU A 302 9.72 12.18 8.03
CA GLU A 302 9.59 12.79 9.37
C GLU A 302 8.99 14.22 9.41
N ILE A 303 8.66 14.83 8.25
CA ILE A 303 8.33 16.28 8.19
C ILE A 303 6.84 16.59 7.95
N ASP A 304 6.12 15.82 7.13
CA ASP A 304 4.77 16.22 6.64
C ASP A 304 3.58 15.87 7.57
N LEU A 305 3.77 15.09 8.63
CA LEU A 305 2.64 14.43 9.32
C LEU A 305 1.68 15.37 10.09
N SER A 306 2.07 16.62 10.35
CA SER A 306 1.31 17.55 11.20
C SER A 306 0.11 18.22 10.52
N MET A 307 0.11 18.33 9.18
CA MET A 307 -0.88 19.12 8.44
C MET A 307 -2.11 18.31 7.95
N ALA A 308 -2.06 16.97 8.00
CA ALA A 308 -3.06 16.12 7.36
C ALA A 308 -4.37 15.89 8.15
N LEU A 309 -4.45 16.31 9.41
CA LEU A 309 -5.48 15.86 10.35
C LEU A 309 -6.82 16.63 10.35
N GLN A 310 -7.01 17.64 9.49
CA GLN A 310 -8.22 18.48 9.49
C GLN A 310 -9.23 18.24 8.35
N ASP A 311 -8.87 17.52 7.27
CA ASP A 311 -9.72 17.43 6.06
C ASP A 311 -10.66 16.19 6.02
N SER A 312 -10.55 15.27 6.99
CA SER A 312 -11.10 13.89 6.89
C SER A 312 -12.62 13.74 7.09
N SER A 313 -13.41 14.79 6.88
CA SER A 313 -14.86 14.81 7.15
C SER A 313 -15.76 14.54 5.92
N ARG A 314 -15.25 14.65 4.69
CA ARG A 314 -15.99 14.31 3.46
C ARG A 314 -15.46 13.00 2.86
N ARG A 315 -16.27 11.93 2.91
CA ARG A 315 -15.92 10.61 2.39
C ARG A 315 -16.92 10.15 1.33
N GLY A 316 -16.46 10.04 0.08
CA GLY A 316 -17.24 9.47 -1.02
C GLY A 316 -16.49 9.56 -2.35
N CYS A 317 -15.71 8.53 -2.70
CA CYS A 317 -14.95 8.47 -3.97
C CYS A 317 -13.95 9.63 -4.20
N VAL A 318 -12.85 9.63 -3.42
CA VAL A 318 -11.64 10.35 -3.81
C VAL A 318 -10.97 9.55 -4.93
N LEU A 319 -10.65 10.18 -6.05
CA LEU A 319 -9.90 9.54 -7.13
C LEU A 319 -8.42 9.50 -6.74
N GLU A 320 -7.78 8.34 -6.87
CA GLU A 320 -6.33 8.16 -6.65
C GLU A 320 -5.77 7.09 -7.59
N ILE A 321 -4.74 7.44 -8.35
CA ILE A 321 -3.99 6.58 -9.27
C ILE A 321 -2.51 6.70 -8.92
N GLY A 322 -1.87 5.58 -8.60
CA GLY A 322 -0.43 5.50 -8.35
C GLY A 322 0.31 4.96 -9.56
N THR A 323 1.31 5.69 -10.05
CA THR A 323 2.26 5.24 -11.09
C THR A 323 3.64 5.03 -10.46
N PRO A 324 4.69 4.59 -11.19
CA PRO A 324 6.03 4.45 -10.63
C PRO A 324 6.59 5.75 -10.03
N ARG A 325 6.36 6.91 -10.67
CA ARG A 325 6.91 8.21 -10.22
C ARG A 325 5.88 9.18 -9.66
N LEU A 326 4.58 8.98 -9.87
CA LEU A 326 3.54 9.97 -9.56
C LEU A 326 2.43 9.43 -8.65
N ILE A 327 1.77 10.36 -7.96
CA ILE A 327 0.44 10.15 -7.36
C ILE A 327 -0.48 11.15 -8.05
N ILE A 328 -1.47 10.63 -8.76
CA ILE A 328 -2.49 11.40 -9.46
C ILE A 328 -3.78 11.26 -8.66
N ARG A 329 -4.27 12.35 -8.05
CA ARG A 329 -5.43 12.27 -7.15
C ARG A 329 -6.32 13.50 -7.20
N THR A 330 -7.54 13.41 -6.70
CA THR A 330 -8.36 14.60 -6.43
C THR A 330 -7.62 15.55 -5.50
N ALA A 331 -7.81 16.86 -5.69
CA ALA A 331 -7.25 17.89 -4.82
C ALA A 331 -7.85 17.82 -3.40
N ILE A 332 -7.03 18.11 -2.39
CA ILE A 332 -7.39 18.23 -0.96
C ILE A 332 -7.05 19.63 -0.46
N GLN A 333 -7.57 20.06 0.69
CA GLN A 333 -7.49 21.46 1.13
C GLN A 333 -6.04 21.94 1.41
N SER A 334 -5.09 21.03 1.66
CA SER A 334 -3.67 21.36 1.79
C SER A 334 -2.96 21.66 0.46
N ASP A 335 -3.50 21.22 -0.69
CA ASP A 335 -2.91 21.52 -2.01
C ASP A 335 -3.08 23.00 -2.39
N ALA A 336 -3.96 23.72 -1.70
CA ALA A 336 -4.48 25.01 -2.14
C ALA A 336 -3.42 26.10 -2.36
N GLU A 337 -2.33 26.09 -1.60
CA GLU A 337 -1.26 27.12 -1.69
C GLU A 337 -0.30 26.83 -2.85
N ASN A 338 0.11 25.55 -3.00
CA ASN A 338 0.88 25.10 -4.16
C ASN A 338 0.09 25.27 -5.47
N LEU A 339 -1.22 24.98 -5.43
CA LEU A 339 -2.11 25.09 -6.59
C LEU A 339 -2.42 26.56 -6.95
N LEU A 340 -2.50 27.46 -5.96
CA LEU A 340 -2.58 28.91 -6.21
C LEU A 340 -1.33 29.40 -6.94
N ASN A 341 -0.15 29.07 -6.42
CA ASN A 341 1.13 29.43 -7.05
C ASN A 341 1.22 28.87 -8.47
N PHE A 342 0.93 27.57 -8.66
CA PHE A 342 0.88 26.92 -9.97
C PHE A 342 0.00 27.66 -10.96
N LEU A 343 -1.23 28.04 -10.56
CA LEU A 343 -2.23 28.69 -11.42
C LEU A 343 -1.91 30.17 -11.74
N GLN A 344 -1.08 30.83 -10.93
CA GLN A 344 -0.61 32.21 -11.15
C GLN A 344 0.70 32.29 -11.95
N THR A 345 1.56 31.26 -11.92
CA THR A 345 2.83 31.21 -12.66
C THR A 345 2.62 31.28 -14.18
N PRO A 346 3.04 32.35 -14.88
CA PRO A 346 2.78 32.50 -16.33
C PRO A 346 3.47 31.44 -17.19
N ASP A 347 4.67 31.00 -16.81
CA ASP A 347 5.44 30.01 -17.57
C ASP A 347 4.75 28.63 -17.63
N ASN A 348 3.84 28.35 -16.68
CA ASN A 348 3.00 27.15 -16.69
C ASN A 348 1.86 27.24 -17.71
N PHE A 349 1.62 28.41 -18.33
CA PHE A 349 0.55 28.66 -19.29
C PHE A 349 1.07 29.38 -20.56
N PRO A 350 1.99 28.78 -21.33
CA PRO A 350 2.55 29.42 -22.54
C PRO A 350 1.55 29.60 -23.70
N PHE A 351 0.30 29.13 -23.55
CA PHE A 351 -0.75 29.15 -24.59
C PHE A 351 -2.07 29.78 -24.12
N GLN A 352 -2.16 30.30 -22.90
CA GLN A 352 -3.35 30.97 -22.33
C GLN A 352 -2.93 31.92 -21.19
N GLU A 353 -3.77 32.85 -20.78
CA GLU A 353 -3.44 33.69 -19.61
C GLU A 353 -3.52 32.88 -18.30
N SER A 354 -2.56 33.08 -17.39
CA SER A 354 -2.57 32.53 -16.03
C SER A 354 -3.48 33.37 -15.12
N GLU A 355 -4.04 32.76 -14.06
CA GLU A 355 -5.11 33.37 -13.25
C GLU A 355 -4.59 34.39 -12.23
N GLN A 356 -4.06 35.53 -12.70
CA GLN A 356 -3.41 36.55 -11.86
C GLN A 356 -4.25 37.02 -10.66
N ASN A 357 -5.57 37.18 -10.81
CA ASN A 357 -6.47 37.71 -9.78
C ASN A 357 -7.13 36.62 -8.90
N LEU A 358 -6.43 35.52 -8.65
CA LEU A 358 -6.89 34.40 -7.84
C LEU A 358 -6.45 34.56 -6.37
N THR A 359 -7.24 34.03 -5.43
CA THR A 359 -6.94 34.10 -3.99
C THR A 359 -7.04 32.72 -3.36
N ILE A 360 -6.43 32.53 -2.19
CA ILE A 360 -6.40 31.22 -1.53
C ILE A 360 -7.80 30.74 -1.13
N GLU A 361 -8.70 31.64 -0.74
CA GLU A 361 -10.09 31.32 -0.44
C GLU A 361 -10.84 30.87 -1.70
N ARG A 362 -10.57 31.52 -2.85
CA ARG A 362 -11.12 31.11 -4.15
C ARG A 362 -10.60 29.74 -4.60
N ILE A 363 -9.37 29.38 -4.27
CA ILE A 363 -8.84 28.02 -4.49
C ILE A 363 -9.48 27.01 -3.55
N ARG A 364 -9.53 27.26 -2.23
CA ARG A 364 -10.15 26.36 -1.25
C ARG A 364 -11.63 26.07 -1.60
N THR A 365 -12.35 27.10 -2.05
CA THR A 365 -13.73 27.00 -2.57
C THR A 365 -13.82 26.23 -3.90
N ARG A 366 -12.81 26.37 -4.77
CA ARG A 366 -12.72 25.64 -6.05
C ARG A 366 -12.45 24.15 -5.81
N ILE A 367 -11.53 23.81 -4.91
CA ILE A 367 -11.21 22.43 -4.51
C ILE A 367 -12.48 21.74 -4.01
N ASP A 368 -13.18 22.33 -3.03
CA ASP A 368 -14.47 21.84 -2.54
C ASP A 368 -15.46 21.51 -3.67
N LYS A 369 -15.69 22.47 -4.59
CA LYS A 369 -16.64 22.32 -5.69
C LYS A 369 -16.22 21.22 -6.69
N PHE A 370 -14.94 21.05 -6.95
CA PHE A 370 -14.44 20.02 -7.88
C PHE A 370 -14.32 18.64 -7.23
N VAL A 371 -14.13 18.56 -5.91
CA VAL A 371 -14.37 17.34 -5.14
C VAL A 371 -15.83 16.92 -5.37
N ASP A 372 -16.81 17.79 -5.07
CA ASP A 372 -18.24 17.48 -5.24
C ASP A 372 -18.58 17.01 -6.68
N PHE A 373 -18.02 17.65 -7.71
CA PHE A 373 -18.19 17.23 -9.11
C PHE A 373 -17.55 15.87 -9.46
N THR A 374 -16.48 15.49 -8.75
CA THR A 374 -15.85 14.17 -8.85
C THR A 374 -16.70 13.11 -8.16
N ILE A 375 -17.28 13.41 -6.99
CA ILE A 375 -18.24 12.54 -6.29
C ILE A 375 -19.49 12.31 -7.16
N ASP A 376 -20.01 13.36 -7.78
CA ASP A 376 -21.13 13.31 -8.72
C ASP A 376 -20.82 12.57 -10.03
N GLY A 377 -19.55 12.23 -10.30
CA GLY A 377 -19.12 11.55 -11.53
C GLY A 377 -19.33 12.36 -12.82
N LYS A 378 -19.41 13.70 -12.73
CA LYS A 378 -19.64 14.63 -13.86
C LYS A 378 -18.36 14.98 -14.61
N ASN A 379 -17.28 15.16 -13.85
CA ASN A 379 -15.92 15.37 -14.30
C ASN A 379 -14.98 14.80 -13.23
N GLY A 380 -13.68 15.01 -13.32
CA GLY A 380 -12.74 14.61 -12.28
C GLY A 380 -11.46 15.42 -12.34
N TRP A 381 -11.38 16.48 -11.52
CA TRP A 381 -10.19 17.34 -11.44
C TRP A 381 -9.14 16.71 -10.53
N ILE A 382 -7.93 16.55 -11.07
CA ILE A 382 -6.80 15.92 -10.40
C ILE A 382 -5.65 16.92 -10.20
N VAL A 383 -4.88 16.72 -9.14
CA VAL A 383 -3.51 17.21 -8.99
C VAL A 383 -2.53 16.05 -9.26
N VAL A 384 -1.33 16.40 -9.71
CA VAL A 384 -0.23 15.46 -9.95
C VAL A 384 0.88 15.76 -8.97
N ILE A 385 1.17 14.79 -8.10
CA ILE A 385 2.21 14.88 -7.07
C ILE A 385 3.40 14.00 -7.46
N LEU A 386 4.63 14.51 -7.35
CA LEU A 386 5.85 13.75 -7.59
C LEU A 386 6.22 12.91 -6.35
N ARG A 387 6.32 11.59 -6.50
CA ARG A 387 6.52 10.65 -5.37
C ARG A 387 7.82 10.82 -4.59
N GLU A 388 8.85 11.35 -5.23
CA GLU A 388 10.18 11.51 -4.63
C GLU A 388 10.25 12.75 -3.70
N THR A 389 9.47 13.79 -3.99
CA THR A 389 9.55 15.10 -3.33
C THR A 389 8.26 15.53 -2.62
N ASN A 390 7.16 14.80 -2.80
CA ASN A 390 5.79 15.19 -2.41
C ASN A 390 5.30 16.52 -3.04
N GLU A 391 5.97 16.96 -4.11
CA GLU A 391 5.73 18.24 -4.78
C GLU A 391 4.53 18.17 -5.74
N LEU A 392 3.68 19.20 -5.74
CA LEU A 392 2.60 19.36 -6.74
C LEU A 392 3.21 19.88 -8.05
N ILE A 393 3.32 19.00 -9.04
CA ILE A 393 3.95 19.28 -10.34
C ILE A 393 2.95 19.46 -11.50
N GLY A 394 1.65 19.38 -11.25
CA GLY A 394 0.63 19.48 -12.30
C GLY A 394 -0.82 19.36 -11.82
N ASN A 395 -1.76 19.56 -12.73
CA ASN A 395 -3.19 19.31 -12.53
C ASN A 395 -3.90 18.95 -13.86
N GLY A 396 -5.18 18.57 -13.84
CA GLY A 396 -5.97 18.28 -15.04
C GLY A 396 -7.08 17.26 -14.80
N GLY A 397 -7.13 16.21 -15.61
CA GLY A 397 -7.98 15.04 -15.42
C GLY A 397 -9.06 14.90 -16.48
N TYR A 398 -10.28 14.58 -16.03
CA TYR A 398 -11.43 14.28 -16.87
C TYR A 398 -12.33 15.50 -16.96
N ASN A 399 -12.49 16.09 -18.14
CA ASN A 399 -13.28 17.31 -18.32
C ASN A 399 -14.79 17.04 -18.38
N THR A 400 -15.19 15.85 -18.86
CA THR A 400 -16.58 15.42 -19.05
C THR A 400 -16.70 13.89 -18.99
N PHE A 401 -17.91 13.40 -18.74
CA PHE A 401 -18.33 12.02 -19.01
C PHE A 401 -19.64 12.02 -19.79
N GLU A 402 -19.59 11.51 -21.01
CA GLU A 402 -20.69 11.54 -21.99
C GLU A 402 -21.01 10.12 -22.48
N THR A 403 -22.15 9.95 -23.16
CA THR A 403 -22.49 8.71 -23.89
C THR A 403 -22.54 9.03 -25.38
N VAL A 404 -21.82 8.25 -26.19
CA VAL A 404 -21.73 8.44 -27.66
C VAL A 404 -21.81 7.11 -28.39
N ASP A 405 -22.24 7.13 -29.65
CA ASP A 405 -22.00 6.02 -30.57
C ASP A 405 -20.58 6.15 -31.17
N PRO A 406 -19.71 5.12 -31.11
CA PRO A 406 -18.35 5.20 -31.64
C PRO A 406 -18.27 5.37 -33.16
N ALA A 407 -19.21 4.82 -33.92
CA ALA A 407 -19.21 4.91 -35.38
C ALA A 407 -19.63 6.32 -35.85
N GLU A 408 -20.52 7.00 -35.14
CA GLU A 408 -20.77 8.43 -35.36
C GLU A 408 -19.59 9.28 -34.87
N PHE A 409 -19.19 9.13 -33.60
CA PHE A 409 -18.19 10.00 -32.96
C PHE A 409 -16.79 9.92 -33.58
N LEU A 410 -16.40 8.74 -34.08
CA LEU A 410 -15.12 8.49 -34.77
C LEU A 410 -15.27 8.48 -36.31
N ALA A 411 -16.41 8.92 -36.86
CA ALA A 411 -16.69 8.99 -38.29
C ALA A 411 -16.37 7.67 -39.05
N GLY A 412 -16.86 6.55 -38.51
CA GLY A 412 -16.68 5.20 -39.02
C GLY A 412 -15.33 4.55 -38.71
N LYS A 413 -14.37 5.28 -38.13
CA LYS A 413 -13.03 4.78 -37.75
C LYS A 413 -13.02 4.28 -36.31
N THR A 414 -13.76 3.21 -36.03
CA THR A 414 -13.84 2.58 -34.70
C THR A 414 -13.47 1.10 -34.74
N THR A 415 -12.88 0.58 -33.66
CA THR A 415 -12.72 -0.87 -33.43
C THR A 415 -13.93 -1.48 -32.71
N LEU A 416 -14.85 -0.66 -32.21
CA LEU A 416 -15.99 -1.06 -31.39
C LEU A 416 -17.25 -1.23 -32.25
N PRO A 417 -18.20 -2.08 -31.83
CA PRO A 417 -19.54 -2.08 -32.43
C PRO A 417 -20.31 -0.82 -32.03
N SER A 418 -21.16 -0.35 -32.95
CA SER A 418 -22.16 0.70 -32.73
C SER A 418 -23.08 0.38 -31.54
N GLY A 419 -23.61 1.44 -30.93
CA GLY A 419 -24.35 1.44 -29.66
C GLY A 419 -23.68 2.32 -28.61
N ASP A 420 -24.43 2.66 -27.56
CA ASP A 420 -24.01 3.57 -26.49
C ASP A 420 -22.69 3.15 -25.81
N ARG A 421 -21.69 4.04 -25.84
CA ARG A 421 -20.41 3.89 -25.13
C ARG A 421 -20.12 5.12 -24.27
N ARG A 422 -19.56 4.88 -23.08
CA ARG A 422 -19.09 5.97 -22.22
C ARG A 422 -17.83 6.59 -22.82
N MET A 423 -17.85 7.91 -22.98
CA MET A 423 -16.77 8.74 -23.50
C MET A 423 -16.25 9.67 -22.41
N THR A 424 -14.96 9.98 -22.44
CA THR A 424 -14.37 11.04 -21.60
C THR A 424 -13.36 11.89 -22.37
N ASP A 425 -13.23 13.14 -21.93
CA ASP A 425 -12.32 14.14 -22.46
C ASP A 425 -11.17 14.39 -21.48
N LEU A 426 -9.91 14.37 -21.96
CA LEU A 426 -8.72 14.45 -21.11
C LEU A 426 -7.91 15.72 -21.36
N GLY A 427 -7.57 16.43 -20.28
CA GLY A 427 -6.62 17.54 -20.27
C GLY A 427 -5.63 17.41 -19.12
N ILE A 428 -4.38 17.82 -19.31
CA ILE A 428 -3.36 17.91 -18.25
C ILE A 428 -2.54 19.18 -18.43
N ASN A 429 -2.06 19.75 -17.32
CA ASN A 429 -1.00 20.73 -17.31
C ASN A 429 0.07 20.34 -16.28
N ILE A 430 1.32 20.68 -16.57
CA ILE A 430 2.51 20.32 -15.79
C ILE A 430 3.31 21.60 -15.56
N ASP A 431 3.95 21.73 -14.41
CA ASP A 431 4.80 22.88 -14.10
C ASP A 431 5.96 22.96 -15.09
N SER A 432 6.27 24.17 -15.52
CA SER A 432 7.31 24.48 -16.51
C SER A 432 8.70 23.96 -16.12
N GLN A 433 9.00 23.91 -14.82
CA GLN A 433 10.25 23.35 -14.29
C GLN A 433 10.34 21.82 -14.45
N HIS A 434 9.18 21.14 -14.50
CA HIS A 434 9.08 19.68 -14.58
C HIS A 434 8.87 19.15 -16.01
N TRP A 435 8.78 20.04 -17.01
CA TRP A 435 8.65 19.65 -18.41
C TRP A 435 9.81 18.78 -18.91
N ARG A 436 9.55 18.01 -19.98
CA ARG A 436 10.49 17.09 -20.65
C ARG A 436 11.00 15.90 -19.83
N ASN A 437 10.74 15.81 -18.53
CA ASN A 437 11.03 14.64 -17.68
C ASN A 437 10.13 13.40 -17.95
N GLY A 438 9.29 13.44 -18.99
CA GLY A 438 8.43 12.33 -19.42
C GLY A 438 7.11 12.16 -18.65
N TYR A 439 6.89 12.92 -17.56
CA TYR A 439 5.68 12.80 -16.74
C TYR A 439 4.38 12.92 -17.53
N GLY A 440 4.31 13.77 -18.57
CA GLY A 440 3.12 13.89 -19.41
C GLY A 440 2.69 12.63 -20.15
N LEU A 441 3.61 11.69 -20.43
CA LEU A 441 3.26 10.39 -20.99
C LEU A 441 2.71 9.45 -19.90
N GLU A 442 3.35 9.43 -18.73
CA GLU A 442 2.95 8.63 -17.57
C GLU A 442 1.54 9.01 -17.06
N ILE A 443 1.25 10.31 -16.98
CA ILE A 443 -0.08 10.82 -16.59
C ILE A 443 -1.13 10.42 -17.64
N LEU A 444 -0.80 10.52 -18.94
CA LEU A 444 -1.73 10.19 -20.01
C LEU A 444 -2.04 8.69 -20.05
N GLU A 445 -1.03 7.83 -19.96
CA GLU A 445 -1.19 6.38 -19.85
C GLU A 445 -2.05 6.01 -18.62
N ALA A 446 -1.78 6.63 -17.47
CA ALA A 446 -2.51 6.38 -16.23
C ALA A 446 -3.97 6.84 -16.29
N LEU A 447 -4.25 8.04 -16.82
CA LEU A 447 -5.61 8.55 -16.94
C LEU A 447 -6.46 7.74 -17.93
N ILE A 448 -5.87 7.26 -19.04
CA ILE A 448 -6.60 6.41 -20.00
C ILE A 448 -6.83 5.02 -19.41
N GLU A 449 -5.83 4.37 -18.80
CA GLU A 449 -6.03 3.04 -18.19
C GLU A 449 -7.03 3.09 -17.03
N HIS A 450 -6.96 4.08 -16.14
CA HIS A 450 -7.96 4.26 -15.08
C HIS A 450 -9.37 4.47 -15.65
N ALA A 451 -9.51 5.30 -16.69
CA ALA A 451 -10.81 5.53 -17.32
C ALA A 451 -11.40 4.27 -17.95
N ARG A 452 -10.56 3.43 -18.57
CA ARG A 452 -10.99 2.15 -19.16
C ARG A 452 -11.35 1.11 -18.10
N ASN A 453 -10.46 0.91 -17.14
CA ASN A 453 -10.50 -0.22 -16.22
C ASN A 453 -11.43 0.03 -15.02
N GLU A 454 -11.46 1.25 -14.48
CA GLU A 454 -12.25 1.60 -13.28
C GLU A 454 -13.52 2.41 -13.63
N LEU A 455 -13.47 3.28 -14.65
CA LEU A 455 -14.62 4.13 -15.02
C LEU A 455 -15.45 3.58 -16.20
N GLY A 456 -15.01 2.51 -16.86
CA GLY A 456 -15.72 1.89 -18.00
C GLY A 456 -15.85 2.81 -19.23
N CYS A 457 -14.93 3.75 -19.42
CA CYS A 457 -14.85 4.58 -20.62
C CYS A 457 -14.24 3.78 -21.78
N GLU A 458 -14.92 3.76 -22.92
CA GLU A 458 -14.48 3.03 -24.11
C GLU A 458 -14.11 3.95 -25.28
N VAL A 459 -14.45 5.24 -25.19
CA VAL A 459 -14.17 6.27 -26.20
C VAL A 459 -13.47 7.47 -25.54
N PHE A 460 -12.56 8.12 -26.26
CA PHE A 460 -11.70 9.19 -25.74
C PHE A 460 -11.67 10.39 -26.68
N ARG A 461 -11.67 11.59 -26.07
CA ARG A 461 -11.39 12.87 -26.73
C ARG A 461 -10.23 13.57 -26.03
N ILE A 462 -9.39 14.22 -26.81
CA ILE A 462 -8.31 15.08 -26.33
C ILE A 462 -8.25 16.28 -27.27
N GLU A 463 -8.20 17.51 -26.76
CA GLU A 463 -8.20 18.74 -27.58
C GLU A 463 -7.05 19.68 -27.18
N THR A 464 -6.53 20.47 -28.13
CA THR A 464 -5.54 21.51 -27.84
C THR A 464 -5.50 22.61 -28.90
N GLY A 465 -5.09 23.82 -28.50
CA GLY A 465 -4.96 24.98 -29.39
C GLY A 465 -3.85 24.85 -30.43
N ASP A 466 -3.96 25.63 -31.51
CA ASP A 466 -3.17 25.51 -32.74
C ASP A 466 -1.65 25.56 -32.52
N ASP A 467 -1.20 26.40 -31.57
CA ASP A 467 0.21 26.64 -31.28
C ASP A 467 0.85 25.63 -30.32
N ASN A 468 0.08 24.73 -29.70
CA ASN A 468 0.57 23.77 -28.70
C ASN A 468 1.31 22.56 -29.32
N GLN A 469 2.43 22.86 -29.99
CA GLN A 469 3.34 21.85 -30.54
C GLN A 469 3.94 20.89 -29.49
N PRO A 470 4.17 21.28 -28.22
CA PRO A 470 4.51 20.33 -27.16
C PRO A 470 3.46 19.23 -26.97
N TRP A 471 2.17 19.58 -26.92
CA TRP A 471 1.07 18.63 -26.77
C TRP A 471 0.93 17.69 -27.97
N ARG A 472 0.95 18.25 -29.20
CA ARG A 472 0.98 17.44 -30.44
C ARG A 472 2.17 16.46 -30.47
N SER A 473 3.27 16.80 -29.82
CA SER A 473 4.44 15.93 -29.71
C SER A 473 4.28 14.86 -28.62
N LEU A 474 3.57 15.15 -27.52
CA LEU A 474 3.17 14.16 -26.52
C LEU A 474 2.19 13.13 -27.11
N MET A 475 1.17 13.57 -27.85
CA MET A 475 0.20 12.66 -28.50
C MET A 475 0.87 11.73 -29.51
N ARG A 476 1.88 12.22 -30.25
CA ARG A 476 2.73 11.38 -31.12
C ARG A 476 3.62 10.42 -30.32
N ALA A 477 4.14 10.82 -29.16
CA ALA A 477 4.92 9.94 -28.28
C ALA A 477 4.08 8.80 -27.68
N ALA A 478 2.81 9.06 -27.38
CA ALA A 478 1.82 8.10 -26.88
C ALA A 478 1.22 7.16 -27.96
N GLY A 479 1.76 7.16 -29.18
CA GLY A 479 1.24 6.38 -30.32
C GLY A 479 -0.03 6.94 -30.99
N LEU A 480 -0.72 7.88 -30.34
CA LEU A 480 -1.98 8.49 -30.80
C LEU A 480 -1.83 9.45 -32.00
N GLY A 481 -0.62 9.69 -32.49
CA GLY A 481 -0.34 10.64 -33.58
C GLY A 481 -1.17 10.44 -34.86
N GLN A 482 -1.62 9.22 -35.13
CA GLN A 482 -2.47 8.89 -36.29
C GLN A 482 -3.93 9.41 -36.20
N PHE A 483 -4.36 9.88 -35.03
CA PHE A 483 -5.70 10.46 -34.79
C PHE A 483 -5.71 12.00 -34.84
N GLU A 484 -4.55 12.64 -35.03
CA GLU A 484 -4.42 14.11 -35.09
C GLU A 484 -5.28 14.69 -36.23
N SER A 485 -6.27 15.51 -35.87
CA SER A 485 -7.23 16.07 -36.84
C SER A 485 -7.79 17.42 -36.37
N ARG A 486 -8.37 18.18 -37.30
CA ARG A 486 -9.04 19.46 -37.00
C ARG A 486 -10.51 19.25 -36.67
N HIS A 487 -10.97 19.82 -35.55
CA HIS A 487 -12.37 19.79 -35.11
C HIS A 487 -12.77 21.18 -34.62
N LYS A 488 -14.08 21.43 -34.46
CA LYS A 488 -14.56 22.52 -33.59
C LYS A 488 -14.27 22.16 -32.14
N ALA A 489 -13.93 23.15 -31.32
CA ALA A 489 -13.68 22.91 -29.91
C ALA A 489 -14.96 22.46 -29.19
N SER A 490 -14.83 21.50 -28.27
CA SER A 490 -15.95 20.99 -27.47
C SER A 490 -16.65 22.06 -26.62
N TYR A 491 -15.94 23.15 -26.31
CA TYR A 491 -16.41 24.28 -25.50
C TYR A 491 -16.72 25.56 -26.29
N ASP A 492 -16.32 25.66 -27.57
CA ASP A 492 -16.71 26.76 -28.48
C ASP A 492 -16.79 26.29 -29.93
N ALA A 493 -18.01 26.27 -30.49
CA ALA A 493 -18.26 25.88 -31.87
C ALA A 493 -17.66 26.82 -32.93
N ASN A 494 -17.25 28.03 -32.54
CA ASN A 494 -16.60 28.99 -33.42
C ASN A 494 -15.08 28.71 -33.53
N GLN A 495 -14.45 28.30 -32.43
CA GLN A 495 -13.03 27.96 -32.38
C GLN A 495 -12.74 26.62 -33.09
N GLU A 496 -11.61 26.56 -33.78
CA GLU A 496 -11.04 25.30 -34.26
C GLU A 496 -9.82 24.92 -33.43
N VAL A 497 -9.63 23.62 -33.23
CA VAL A 497 -8.56 23.03 -32.41
C VAL A 497 -7.98 21.80 -33.09
N TRP A 498 -6.80 21.39 -32.65
CA TRP A 498 -6.32 20.04 -32.88
C TRP A 498 -6.99 19.11 -31.87
N ALA A 499 -7.53 17.99 -32.35
CA ALA A 499 -8.08 16.96 -31.48
C ALA A 499 -7.66 15.56 -31.91
N TRP A 500 -7.68 14.66 -30.94
CA TRP A 500 -7.50 13.22 -31.08
C TRP A 500 -8.77 12.56 -30.56
N LYS A 501 -9.42 11.76 -31.39
CA LYS A 501 -10.59 10.96 -31.04
C LYS A 501 -10.27 9.51 -31.36
N PHE A 502 -10.42 8.62 -30.38
CA PHE A 502 -10.07 7.21 -30.47
C PHE A 502 -10.90 6.39 -29.49
N ASP A 503 -10.77 5.06 -29.54
CA ASP A 503 -11.46 4.12 -28.66
C ASP A 503 -10.49 3.15 -27.95
N ALA A 504 -11.04 2.30 -27.09
CA ALA A 504 -10.29 1.35 -26.28
C ALA A 504 -9.44 0.35 -27.10
N GLY A 505 -9.83 -0.02 -28.32
CA GLY A 505 -9.04 -0.93 -29.16
C GLY A 505 -7.88 -0.21 -29.84
N HIS A 506 -8.12 1.00 -30.37
CA HIS A 506 -7.06 1.89 -30.84
C HIS A 506 -6.03 2.23 -29.74
N TRP A 507 -6.47 2.30 -28.47
CA TRP A 507 -5.56 2.45 -27.34
C TRP A 507 -4.76 1.18 -27.04
N GLU A 508 -5.35 -0.03 -27.04
CA GLU A 508 -4.58 -1.28 -26.87
C GLU A 508 -3.51 -1.46 -27.96
N GLU A 509 -3.80 -1.08 -29.21
CA GLU A 509 -2.77 -1.04 -30.26
C GLU A 509 -1.61 -0.08 -29.93
N SER A 510 -1.93 1.08 -29.36
CA SER A 510 -0.94 2.11 -29.00
C SER A 510 -0.10 1.65 -27.81
N LYS A 511 -0.76 1.09 -26.78
CA LYS A 511 -0.19 0.44 -25.58
C LYS A 511 0.71 -0.75 -25.91
N ALA A 512 0.35 -1.58 -26.90
CA ALA A 512 1.21 -2.66 -27.39
C ALA A 512 2.52 -2.10 -27.98
N LYS A 513 2.42 -1.08 -28.84
CA LYS A 513 3.59 -0.39 -29.44
C LYS A 513 4.43 0.33 -28.37
N LEU A 514 3.82 0.93 -27.36
CA LEU A 514 4.51 1.56 -26.22
C LEU A 514 5.30 0.54 -25.39
N LYS A 515 4.73 -0.64 -25.14
CA LYS A 515 5.41 -1.75 -24.43
C LYS A 515 6.58 -2.31 -25.24
N GLU A 516 6.39 -2.57 -26.54
CA GLU A 516 7.45 -3.01 -27.44
C GLU A 516 8.63 -2.03 -27.49
N ASN A 517 8.36 -0.73 -27.49
CA ASN A 517 9.37 0.32 -27.53
C ASN A 517 9.96 0.70 -26.15
N GLY A 518 9.60 -0.01 -25.07
CA GLY A 518 10.08 0.28 -23.72
C GLY A 518 9.66 1.66 -23.18
N LYS A 519 8.55 2.21 -23.68
CA LYS A 519 8.02 3.55 -23.35
C LYS A 519 6.79 3.53 -22.46
N TRP A 520 6.20 2.35 -22.23
CA TRP A 520 5.08 2.15 -21.33
C TRP A 520 5.52 2.24 -19.87
N LEU A 521 4.84 3.06 -19.06
CA LEU A 521 5.26 3.48 -17.72
C LEU A 521 4.30 3.06 -16.60
N VAL A 522 3.15 2.44 -16.89
CA VAL A 522 2.05 2.22 -15.92
C VAL A 522 1.75 0.73 -15.64
#